data_AF-A0A7T8GM46-F1
#
_entry.id   AF-A0A7T8GM46-F1
#
_cell.length_a   1.000
_cell.length_b   1.000
_cell.length_c   1.000
_cell.angle_alpha   90.00
_cell.angle_beta   90.00
_cell.angle_gamma   90.00
#
_symmetry.space_group_name_H-M   'P 1'
#
loop_
_entity.id
_entity.type
_entity.pdbx_description
1 polymer ?
#
loop_
_entity_poly.entity_id
_entity_poly.type
_entity_poly.pdbx_seq_one_letter_code
_entity_poly.pdbx_strand_id
1 'polypeptide(L)' 'HHCRKCGAVVCGGCSTHRHLLPSQSSKPIRVCDSCYKTLNANKAHNKNSSNALSAGKKLIHAIERLKTLGLSNLTTPK' A
#
# COMPACT_ATOMS: atom_id res chain seq x y z
N HIS A 1 18.75 5.91 14.64
CA HIS A 1 18.60 4.70 13.81
C HIS A 1 17.36 4.82 12.93
N HIS A 2 17.34 4.19 11.76
CA HIS A 2 16.20 4.31 10.83
C HIS A 2 15.36 3.02 10.79
N CYS A 3 14.04 3.16 10.77
CA CYS A 3 13.13 2.05 10.46
C CYS A 3 13.05 1.83 8.94
N ARG A 4 13.34 0.62 8.45
CA ARG A 4 13.30 0.32 7.00
C ARG A 4 11.87 0.23 6.44
N LYS A 5 10.86 0.04 7.29
CA LYS A 5 9.46 -0.04 6.87
C LYS A 5 8.82 1.34 6.69
N CYS A 6 9.01 2.25 7.63
CA CYS A 6 8.35 3.56 7.64
C CYS A 6 9.29 4.76 7.46
N GLY A 7 10.60 4.56 7.43
CA GLY A 7 11.60 5.62 7.23
C GLY A 7 11.93 6.46 8.47
N ALA A 8 11.13 6.37 9.55
CA ALA A 8 11.32 7.21 10.74
C ALA A 8 12.69 7.03 11.43
N VAL A 9 13.21 8.13 11.98
CA VAL A 9 14.39 8.16 12.85
C VAL A 9 13.96 7.84 14.28
N VAL A 10 14.53 6.79 14.86
CA VAL A 10 14.25 6.29 16.21
C VAL A 10 15.55 5.97 16.95
N CYS A 11 15.51 5.88 18.28
CA CYS A 11 16.68 5.46 19.06
C CYS A 11 16.99 3.96 18.87
N GLY A 12 18.10 3.50 19.46
CA GLY A 12 18.56 2.11 19.32
C GLY A 12 17.59 1.11 19.96
N GLY A 13 17.08 1.45 21.14
CA GLY A 13 16.10 0.66 21.88
C GLY A 13 14.76 0.51 21.15
N CYS A 14 14.28 1.56 20.49
CA CYS A 14 13.00 1.55 19.77
C CYS A 14 13.06 0.87 18.38
N SER A 15 14.19 0.26 18.03
CA SER A 15 14.39 -0.45 16.75
C SER A 15 15.18 -1.74 16.92
N THR A 16 14.97 -2.43 18.04
CA THR A 16 15.67 -3.69 18.35
C THR A 16 15.19 -4.86 17.48
N HIS A 17 13.97 -4.77 16.94
CA HIS A 17 13.38 -5.83 16.15
C HIS A 17 13.85 -5.85 14.69
N ARG A 18 13.81 -7.06 14.09
CA ARG A 18 14.03 -7.28 12.66
C ARG A 18 12.85 -8.03 12.06
N HIS A 19 12.48 -7.66 10.84
CA HIS A 19 11.39 -8.31 10.11
C HIS A 19 11.79 -8.52 8.64
N LEU A 20 11.32 -9.60 8.03
CA LEU A 20 11.54 -9.86 6.61
C LEU A 20 10.61 -8.96 5.79
N LEU A 21 11.19 -8.11 4.94
CA LEU A 21 10.46 -7.27 3.99
C LEU A 21 10.83 -7.72 2.57
N PRO A 22 10.07 -8.66 1.97
CA PRO A 22 10.46 -9.32 0.71
C PRO A 22 10.72 -8.35 -0.45
N SER A 23 10.01 -7.23 -0.50
CA SER A 23 10.21 -6.19 -1.51
C SER A 23 11.49 -5.37 -1.34
N GLN A 24 12.17 -5.47 -0.19
CA GLN A 24 13.41 -4.74 0.09
C GLN A 24 14.62 -5.67 0.29
N SER A 25 14.43 -6.86 0.86
CA SER A 25 15.52 -7.79 1.13
C SER A 25 15.02 -9.22 1.35
N SER A 26 15.87 -10.20 1.01
CA SER A 26 15.70 -11.61 1.37
C SER A 26 16.10 -11.93 2.82
N LYS A 27 16.68 -10.97 3.55
CA LYS A 27 17.09 -11.13 4.94
C LYS A 27 16.25 -10.25 5.88
N PRO A 28 16.07 -10.62 7.17
CA PRO A 28 15.38 -9.76 8.13
C PRO A 28 16.12 -8.44 8.35
N ILE A 29 15.39 -7.32 8.21
CA ILE A 29 15.94 -5.97 8.34
C ILE A 29 15.32 -5.21 9.51
N ARG A 30 16.07 -4.24 10.04
CA ARG A 30 15.71 -3.46 11.22
C ARG A 30 14.41 -2.67 11.02
N VAL A 31 13.48 -2.80 11.97
CA VAL A 31 12.22 -2.03 12.01
C VAL A 31 12.01 -1.46 13.41
N CYS A 32 11.21 -0.40 13.53
CA CYS A 32 10.79 0.10 14.83
C CYS A 32 9.72 -0.82 15.47
N ASP A 33 9.54 -0.70 16.78
CA ASP A 33 8.63 -1.55 17.56
C ASP A 33 7.18 -1.46 17.05
N SER A 34 6.74 -0.25 16.67
CA SER A 34 5.42 -0.03 16.08
C SER A 34 5.23 -0.83 14.78
N CYS A 35 6.17 -0.71 13.84
CA CYS A 35 6.12 -1.47 12.59
C CYS A 35 6.19 -2.98 12.83
N TYR A 36 7.00 -3.43 13.80
CA TYR A 36 7.09 -4.86 14.13
C TYR A 36 5.74 -5.42 14.60
N LYS A 37 5.04 -4.69 15.49
CA LYS A 37 3.69 -5.07 15.97
C LYS A 37 2.68 -5.14 14.82
N THR A 38 2.62 -4.13 13.95
CA THR A 38 1.70 -4.12 12.79
C THR A 38 1.99 -5.27 11.83
N LEU A 39 3.26 -5.52 11.50
CA LEU A 39 3.66 -6.59 10.59
C LEU A 39 3.32 -7.98 11.13
N ASN A 40 3.45 -8.19 12.44
CA ASN A 40 3.05 -9.45 13.09
C ASN A 40 1.53 -9.59 13.24
N ALA A 41 0.80 -8.51 13.51
CA ALA A 41 -0.67 -8.53 13.54
C ALA A 41 -1.25 -8.92 12.16
N ASN A 42 -0.65 -8.44 11.07
CA ASN A 42 -1.08 -8.79 9.71
C ASN A 42 -0.91 -10.27 9.36
N LYS A 43 -0.04 -11.03 10.05
CA LYS A 43 0.04 -12.49 9.88
C LYS A 43 -1.19 -13.22 10.43
N ALA A 44 -1.84 -12.68 11.46
CA ALA A 44 -3.03 -13.28 12.06
C ALA A 44 -4.33 -12.99 11.28
N HIS A 45 -4.39 -11.88 10.54
CA HIS A 45 -5.59 -11.46 9.81
C HIS A 45 -5.65 -11.93 8.34
N ASN A 46 -4.66 -12.68 7.85
CA ASN A 46 -4.65 -13.22 6.49
C ASN A 46 -5.48 -14.51 6.38
N LYS A 47 -6.76 -14.44 6.76
CA LYS A 47 -7.79 -15.38 6.28
C LYS A 47 -9.01 -14.69 5.67
N ASN A 48 -9.16 -13.36 5.74
CA ASN A 48 -10.34 -12.72 5.14
C ASN A 48 -10.23 -11.18 4.93
N SER A 49 -9.24 -10.68 4.18
CA SER A 49 -9.23 -9.27 3.76
C SER A 49 -8.42 -9.03 2.50
N SER A 50 -8.88 -9.63 1.40
CA SER A 50 -8.53 -9.23 0.04
C SER A 50 -9.61 -8.31 -0.53
N ASN A 51 -10.09 -7.32 0.23
CA ASN A 51 -11.13 -6.39 -0.25
C ASN A 51 -11.00 -5.00 0.40
N ALA A 52 -9.86 -4.33 0.20
CA ALA A 52 -9.73 -2.89 0.53
C ALA A 52 -8.77 -2.12 -0.40
N LEU A 53 -8.51 -2.61 -1.61
CA LEU A 53 -7.73 -1.88 -2.63
C LEU A 53 -8.24 -2.12 -4.07
N SER A 54 -9.55 -2.16 -4.27
CA SER A 54 -10.17 -2.29 -5.60
C SER A 54 -11.13 -1.16 -5.99
N ALA A 55 -11.50 -0.27 -5.07
CA ALA A 55 -12.48 0.80 -5.36
C ALA A 55 -11.93 1.92 -6.26
N GLY A 56 -10.62 2.21 -6.22
CA GLY A 56 -10.03 3.33 -6.97
C GLY A 56 -9.61 3.04 -8.43
N LYS A 57 -9.60 1.77 -8.86
CA LYS A 57 -9.09 1.40 -10.19
C LYS A 57 -10.17 1.26 -11.26
N LYS A 58 -11.45 1.16 -10.88
CA LYS A 58 -12.56 0.94 -11.82
C LYS A 58 -12.99 2.20 -12.58
N LEU A 59 -12.74 3.39 -12.03
CA LEU A 59 -13.17 4.65 -12.64
C LEU A 59 -12.29 5.07 -13.83
N ILE A 60 -10.98 4.82 -13.77
CA ILE A 60 -10.04 5.25 -14.83
C ILE A 60 -10.22 4.45 -16.12
N HIS A 61 -10.56 3.15 -16.05
CA HIS A 61 -10.70 2.30 -17.25
C HIS A 61 -12.03 2.49 -18.00
N ALA A 62 -13.04 3.10 -17.38
CA ALA A 62 -14.33 3.39 -18.02
C ALA A 62 -14.26 4.63 -18.93
N ILE A 63 -13.47 5.64 -18.54
CA ILE A 63 -13.31 6.90 -19.28
C ILE A 63 -12.60 6.65 -20.62
N GLU A 64 -11.65 5.72 -20.67
CA GLU A 64 -10.89 5.42 -21.88
C GLU A 64 -11.71 4.66 -22.94
N ARG A 65 -12.69 3.85 -22.52
CA ARG A 65 -13.64 3.15 -23.42
C ARG A 65 -14.72 4.05 -24.04
N LEU A 66 -15.05 5.19 -23.41
CA LEU A 66 -16.03 6.13 -23.97
C LEU A 66 -15.44 6.93 -25.15
N LYS A 67 -14.12 7.16 -25.17
CA LYS A 67 -13.44 7.81 -26.31
C LYS A 67 -13.43 6.97 -27.58
N THR A 68 -13.44 5.63 -27.48
CA THR A 68 -13.39 4.73 -28.64
C THR A 68 -14.73 4.56 -29.37
N LEU A 69 -15.84 5.07 -28.82
CA LEU A 69 -17.17 4.92 -29.43
C LEU A 69 -17.62 6.11 -30.29
N GLY A 70 -16.79 7.14 -30.47
CA GLY A 70 -17.02 8.13 -31.53
C GLY A 70 -18.36 8.88 -31.48
N LEU A 71 -19.00 9.05 -30.33
CA LEU A 71 -20.13 9.96 -30.18
C LEU A 71 -19.61 11.39 -29.94
N SER A 72 -19.38 12.12 -31.03
CA SER A 72 -19.29 13.57 -30.98
C SER A 72 -20.69 14.18 -30.85
N ASN A 73 -20.75 15.29 -30.10
CA ASN A 73 -21.86 16.20 -29.87
C ASN A 73 -22.83 15.85 -28.73
N LEU A 74 -22.72 16.60 -27.63
CA LEU A 74 -23.83 17.41 -27.14
C LEU A 74 -23.25 18.67 -26.47
N THR A 75 -23.72 19.80 -26.97
CA THR A 75 -23.43 21.18 -26.55
C THR A 75 -23.65 21.39 -25.05
N THR A 76 -22.69 22.04 -24.39
CA THR A 76 -22.86 22.55 -23.02
C THR A 76 -23.61 23.89 -23.04
N PRO A 77 -24.73 24.04 -22.31
CA PRO A 77 -25.26 25.35 -21.97
C PRO A 77 -24.69 25.82 -20.62
N LYS A 78 -23.85 26.86 -20.64
CA LYS A 78 -24.00 28.11 -19.87
C LYS A 78 -22.83 29.05 -20.13
#